data_AF-A0A0J7N4C4-F1
#
_entry.id   AF-A0A0J7N4C4-F1
#
_cell.length_a   1.000
_cell.length_b   1.000
_cell.length_c   1.000
_cell.angle_alpha   90.00
_cell.angle_beta   90.00
_cell.angle_gamma   90.00
#
_symmetry.space_group_name_H-M   'P 1'
#
loop_
_entity.id
_entity.type
_entity.pdbx_description
1 polymer ?
#
loop_
_entity_poly.entity_id
_entity_poly.type
_entity_poly.pdbx_seq_one_letter_code
_entity_poly.pdbx_strand_id
1 'polypeptide(L)' 'MSKDMECIVRTQFEFFGRISRSHENLKKSGAANITVGLIEARLGALESNWEKFEANHEDLATGGRMRPR' A
#
# COMPACT_ATOMS: atom_id res chain seq x y z
N MET A 1 4.06 -18.64 14.50
CA MET A 1 4.23 -18.05 13.16
C MET A 1 5.71 -17.75 13.01
N SER A 2 6.30 -17.98 11.84
CA SER A 2 7.72 -17.66 11.62
C SER A 2 7.93 -16.15 11.70
N LYS A 3 9.12 -15.71 12.16
CA LYS A 3 9.46 -14.30 12.38
C LYS A 3 9.31 -13.44 11.11
N ASP A 4 9.51 -14.06 9.94
CA ASP A 4 9.29 -13.46 8.61
C ASP A 4 7.81 -13.14 8.35
N MET A 5 6.90 -14.04 8.74
CA MET A 5 5.45 -13.83 8.59
C MET A 5 4.95 -12.70 9.48
N GLU A 6 5.47 -12.59 10.71
CA GLU A 6 5.16 -11.46 11.61
C GLU A 6 5.66 -10.12 11.05
N CYS A 7 6.81 -10.12 10.37
CA CYS A 7 7.34 -8.93 9.69
C CYS A 7 6.40 -8.49 8.56
N ILE A 8 5.98 -9.44 7.71
CA ILE A 8 5.09 -9.15 6.59
C ILE A 8 3.73 -8.62 7.07
N VAL A 9 3.15 -9.20 8.13
CA VAL A 9 1.89 -8.72 8.72
C VAL A 9 1.99 -7.28 9.24
N ARG A 10 3.12 -6.92 9.86
CA ARG A 10 3.36 -5.52 10.30
C ARG A 10 3.44 -4.57 9.11
N THR A 11 4.18 -4.96 8.07
CA THR A 11 4.29 -4.17 6.84
C THR A 11 2.93 -3.99 6.14
N GLN A 12 2.05 -4.99 6.17
CA GLN A 12 0.67 -4.88 5.66
C GLN A 12 -0.13 -3.81 6.41
N PHE A 13 -0.03 -3.75 7.74
CA PHE A 13 -0.66 -2.70 8.56
C PHE A 13 -0.12 -1.30 8.22
N GLU A 14 1.19 -1.18 7.98
CA GLU A 14 1.80 0.08 7.57
C GLU A 14 1.31 0.54 6.19
N PHE A 15 1.22 -0.36 5.21
CA PHE A 15 0.70 -0.03 3.88
C PHE A 15 -0.77 0.39 3.93
N PHE A 16 -1.61 -0.31 4.68
CA PHE A 16 -3.00 0.10 4.93
C PHE A 16 -3.07 1.53 5.48
N GLY A 17 -2.25 1.84 6.48
CA GLY A 17 -2.18 3.19 7.06
C GLY A 17 -1.68 4.26 6.07
N ARG A 18 -0.77 3.92 5.15
CA ARG A 18 -0.28 4.86 4.12
C ARG A 18 -1.33 5.11 3.02
N ILE A 19 -2.05 4.07 2.62
CA ILE A 19 -3.15 4.14 1.66
C ILE A 19 -4.28 5.02 2.22
N SER A 20 -4.74 4.70 3.43
CA SER A 20 -5.79 5.46 4.12
C SER A 20 -5.43 6.94 4.28
N ARG A 21 -4.20 7.24 4.75
CA ARG A 21 -3.73 8.62 4.88
C ARG A 21 -3.59 9.36 3.57
N SER A 22 -3.24 8.69 2.47
CA SER A 22 -3.12 9.35 1.16
C SER A 22 -4.46 9.90 0.69
N HIS A 23 -5.55 9.14 0.91
CA HIS A 23 -6.90 9.58 0.61
C HIS A 23 -7.37 10.71 1.56
N GLU A 24 -7.13 10.60 2.86
CA GLU A 24 -7.47 11.65 3.82
C GLU A 24 -6.70 12.96 3.55
N ASN A 25 -5.43 12.86 3.19
CA ASN A 25 -4.60 14.03 2.89
C ASN A 25 -5.09 14.77 1.64
N LEU A 26 -5.53 14.04 0.61
CA LEU A 26 -6.12 14.64 -0.59
C LEU A 26 -7.42 15.38 -0.24
N LYS A 27 -8.29 14.79 0.59
CA LYS A 27 -9.52 15.45 1.05
C LYS A 27 -9.24 16.72 1.86
N LYS A 28 -8.19 16.71 2.68
CA LYS A 28 -7.78 17.88 3.49
C LYS A 28 -7.18 19.02 2.67
N SER A 29 -6.62 18.77 1.48
CA SER A 29 -6.06 19.83 0.62
C SER A 29 -7.12 20.86 0.22
N GLY A 30 -8.41 20.50 0.22
CA GLY A 30 -9.52 21.36 -0.17
C GLY A 30 -9.58 21.58 -1.68
N ALA A 31 -10.79 21.67 -2.25
CA ALA A 31 -11.00 21.67 -3.71
C ALA A 31 -10.20 22.74 -4.47
N ALA A 32 -9.89 23.88 -3.82
CA ALA A 32 -9.11 24.96 -4.41
C ALA A 32 -7.60 24.63 -4.60
N ASN A 33 -7.05 23.65 -3.88
CA ASN A 33 -5.63 23.26 -3.98
C ASN A 33 -5.43 21.90 -4.66
N ILE A 34 -6.51 21.25 -5.12
CA ILE A 34 -6.43 19.99 -5.84
C ILE A 34 -6.10 20.31 -7.30
N THR A 35 -4.84 20.10 -7.68
CA THR A 35 -4.38 20.18 -9.06
C THR A 35 -4.32 18.80 -9.69
N VAL A 36 -4.36 18.73 -11.03
CA VAL A 36 -4.20 17.47 -11.78
C VAL A 36 -2.89 16.78 -11.39
N GLY A 37 -1.77 17.52 -11.33
CA GLY A 37 -0.49 16.95 -10.93
C GLY A 37 -0.45 16.45 -9.48
N LEU A 38 -1.22 17.07 -8.57
CA LEU A 38 -1.38 16.55 -7.20
C LEU A 38 -2.17 15.23 -7.20
N ILE A 39 -3.23 15.13 -8.00
CA ILE A 39 -3.99 13.89 -8.15
C ILE A 39 -3.11 12.78 -8.73
N GLU A 40 -2.39 13.05 -9.83
CA GLU A 40 -1.50 12.07 -10.47
C GLU A 40 -0.41 11.57 -9.52
N ALA A 41 0.22 12.48 -8.76
CA ALA A 41 1.24 12.09 -7.78
C ALA A 41 0.65 11.23 -6.64
N ARG A 42 -0.58 11.51 -6.20
CA ARG A 42 -1.25 10.71 -5.16
C ARG A 42 -1.75 9.37 -5.68
N LEU A 43 -2.22 9.34 -6.93
CA LEU A 43 -2.64 8.12 -7.61
C LEU A 43 -1.44 7.18 -7.81
N GLY A 44 -0.32 7.67 -8.35
CA GLY A 44 0.88 6.84 -8.51
C GLY A 44 1.44 6.34 -7.18
N ALA A 45 1.35 7.13 -6.10
CA ALA A 45 1.71 6.67 -4.76
C ALA A 45 0.74 5.60 -4.23
N LEU A 46 -0.56 5.70 -4.56
CA LEU A 46 -1.56 4.72 -4.19
C LEU A 46 -1.33 3.39 -4.92
N GLU A 47 -1.12 3.44 -6.24
CA GLU A 47 -0.84 2.28 -7.09
C GLU A 47 0.40 1.53 -6.59
N SER A 48 1.53 2.24 -6.37
CA SER A 48 2.76 1.59 -5.90
C SER A 48 2.63 0.96 -4.51
N ASN A 49 1.83 1.56 -3.61
CA ASN A 49 1.56 0.96 -2.31
C ASN A 49 0.61 -0.24 -2.41
N TRP A 50 -0.34 -0.20 -3.35
CA TRP A 50 -1.28 -1.28 -3.61
C TRP A 50 -0.57 -2.51 -4.20
N GLU A 51 0.29 -2.34 -5.20
CA GLU A 51 1.07 -3.44 -5.79
C GLU A 51 1.90 -4.19 -4.72
N LYS A 52 2.52 -3.45 -3.81
CA LYS A 52 3.29 -4.04 -2.70
C LYS A 52 2.39 -4.75 -1.69
N PHE A 53 1.23 -4.17 -1.39
CA PHE A 53 0.24 -4.78 -0.51
C PHE A 53 -0.23 -6.13 -1.08
N GLU A 54 -0.57 -6.16 -2.36
CA GLU A 54 -1.01 -7.36 -3.07
C GLU A 54 0.10 -8.43 -3.11
N ALA A 55 1.34 -8.03 -3.42
CA ALA A 55 2.48 -8.93 -3.43
C ALA A 55 2.72 -9.62 -2.08
N ASN A 56 2.74 -8.87 -0.96
CA ASN A 56 2.87 -9.55 0.34
C ASN A 56 1.58 -10.25 0.80
N HIS A 57 0.40 -9.91 0.24
CA HIS A 57 -0.81 -10.67 0.52
C HIS A 57 -0.75 -12.04 -0.16
N GLU A 58 -0.28 -12.11 -1.41
CA GLU A 58 0.00 -13.37 -2.10
C GLU A 58 1.03 -14.21 -1.34
N ASP A 59 2.11 -13.60 -0.84
CA ASP A 59 3.15 -14.30 -0.07
C ASP A 59 2.61 -14.91 1.24
N LEU A 60 1.79 -14.14 1.98
CA LEU A 60 1.08 -14.62 3.17
C LEU A 60 0.06 -15.72 2.85
N ALA A 61 -0.74 -15.55 1.79
CA ALA A 61 -1.78 -16.50 1.39
C ALA A 61 -1.21 -17.82 0.87
N THR A 62 -0.05 -17.77 0.22
CA THR A 62 0.64 -18.94 -0.37
C THR A 62 1.47 -19.71 0.67
N GLY A 63 1.66 -19.16 1.87
CA GLY A 63 2.30 -19.85 3.00
C GLY A 63 3.76 -20.23 2.74
N GLY A 64 4.51 -19.39 2.01
CA GLY A 64 5.92 -19.67 1.70
C GLY A 64 6.15 -20.75 0.64
N ARG A 65 5.16 -21.08 -0.20
CA ARG A 65 5.44 -21.85 -1.43
C ARG A 65 6.05 -20.92 -2.48
N MET A 66 7.38 -20.88 -2.48
CA MET A 66 8.25 -20.29 -3.50
C MET A 66 7.66 -20.50 -4.92
N ARG A 67 7.30 -19.41 -5.60
CA ARG A 67 6.99 -19.47 -7.04
C ARG A 67 8.30 -19.80 -7.78
N PRO A 68 8.33 -20.81 -8.68
CA PRO A 68 9.50 -21.04 -9.51
C PRO A 68 9.66 -19.87 -10.50
N ARG A 69 10.93 -19.46 -10.70
CA ARG A 69 11.36 -18.39 -11.61
C ARG A 69 10.98 -18.66 -13.06
#